data_AF-A0A3D3CLV9-F1
#
_entry.id   AF-A0A3D3CLV9-F1
#
_cell.length_a   1.000
_cell.length_b   1.000
_cell.length_c   1.000
_cell.angle_alpha   90.00
_cell.angle_beta   90.00
_cell.angle_gamma   90.00
#
_symmetry.space_group_name_H-M   'P 1'
#
loop_
_entity.id
_entity.type
_entity.pdbx_description
1 polymer ?
#
loop_
_entity_poly.entity_id
_entity_poly.type
_entity_poly.pdbx_seq_one_letter_code
_entity_poly.pdbx_strand_id
1 'polypeptide(L)'
;MNIIVTDLTRFSNEDLVCIAGIDVKANRCIRPLPYLEKSTCKKLKLLPGAILEGKFIKSERIDRPHTEDMQYKDLVFKGPCSSEEFAGILKASTYPSINEGFENKVPVGTKVIPPEDPPSISIITLKVKPNQIEIVRSSYNPKSLRLNIQDNDGRKYSYLSITDLGFHNLAVSKQQDPNCTNELNGYILSQQEVYLRIGLGRRYKSPDNRDGFWIQINGIYTFPEFITEVRTY
;
A
#
# COMPACT_ATOMS: atom_id res chain seq x y z
N MET A 1 -18.56 9.71 -7.71
CA MET A 1 -17.12 9.67 -8.08
C MET A 1 -16.67 8.24 -7.93
N ASN A 2 -15.85 7.76 -8.86
CA ASN A 2 -15.39 6.36 -8.86
C ASN A 2 -13.92 6.31 -8.50
N ILE A 3 -13.58 5.50 -7.51
CA ILE A 3 -12.20 5.15 -7.20
C ILE A 3 -12.00 3.67 -7.51
N ILE A 4 -10.83 3.33 -8.05
CA ILE A 4 -10.36 1.95 -8.10
C ILE A 4 -9.50 1.73 -6.87
N VAL A 5 -9.88 0.75 -6.04
CA VAL A 5 -9.17 0.41 -4.81
C VAL A 5 -7.77 -0.10 -5.14
N THR A 6 -6.74 0.53 -4.58
CA THR A 6 -5.32 0.17 -4.77
C THR A 6 -4.65 -0.25 -3.46
N ASP A 7 -5.30 -0.04 -2.32
CA ASP A 7 -4.69 -0.30 -1.02
C ASP A 7 -5.77 -0.92 -0.11
N LEU A 8 -5.45 -2.08 0.47
CA LEU A 8 -6.18 -2.68 1.59
C LEU A 8 -5.22 -2.87 2.74
N THR A 9 -5.15 -1.87 3.60
CA THR A 9 -4.17 -1.79 4.66
C THR A 9 -4.79 -2.22 5.99
N ARG A 10 -4.18 -3.21 6.64
CA ARG A 10 -4.58 -3.61 8.00
C ARG A 10 -4.07 -2.63 9.06
N PHE A 11 -4.74 -2.58 10.20
CA PHE A 11 -4.27 -1.90 11.40
C PHE A 11 -3.87 -2.89 12.50
N SER A 12 -3.45 -2.36 13.65
CA SER A 12 -3.37 -3.13 14.89
C SER A 12 -4.74 -3.55 15.40
N ASN A 13 -5.77 -2.72 15.17
CA ASN A 13 -7.16 -3.15 15.27
C ASN A 13 -7.50 -3.99 14.03
N GLU A 14 -7.57 -5.31 14.20
CA GLU A 14 -7.78 -6.26 13.10
C GLU A 14 -9.18 -6.20 12.48
N ASP A 15 -10.14 -5.57 13.15
CA ASP A 15 -11.51 -5.41 12.65
C ASP A 15 -11.64 -4.29 11.62
N LEU A 16 -10.67 -3.36 11.57
CA LEU A 16 -10.69 -2.22 10.66
C LEU A 16 -9.70 -2.39 9.51
N VAL A 17 -10.15 -2.01 8.32
CA VAL A 17 -9.36 -2.01 7.10
C VAL A 17 -9.37 -0.59 6.52
N CYS A 18 -8.17 -0.04 6.32
CA CYS A 18 -8.01 1.18 5.55
C CYS A 18 -8.06 0.84 4.07
N ILE A 19 -8.93 1.54 3.35
CA ILE A 19 -9.01 1.48 1.90
C ILE A 19 -8.41 2.76 1.37
N ALA A 20 -7.55 2.66 0.36
CA ALA A 20 -7.25 3.80 -0.51
C ALA A 20 -7.44 3.37 -1.96
N GLY A 21 -7.77 4.33 -2.80
CA GLY A 21 -7.97 4.12 -4.22
C GLY A 21 -7.68 5.37 -5.02
N ILE A 22 -7.57 5.20 -6.33
CA ILE A 22 -7.29 6.28 -7.26
C ILE A 22 -8.58 6.67 -7.97
N ASP A 23 -8.92 7.95 -7.91
CA ASP A 23 -10.01 8.54 -8.71
C ASP A 23 -9.67 8.43 -10.19
N VAL A 24 -10.48 7.68 -10.93
CA VAL A 24 -10.26 7.37 -12.36
C VAL A 24 -10.20 8.63 -13.22
N LYS A 25 -10.93 9.69 -12.86
CA LYS A 25 -10.98 10.93 -13.66
C LYS A 25 -9.90 11.92 -13.28
N ALA A 26 -9.67 12.08 -11.97
CA ALA A 26 -8.75 13.09 -11.46
C ALA A 26 -7.32 12.58 -11.23
N ASN A 27 -7.08 11.27 -11.39
CA ASN A 27 -5.81 10.60 -11.14
C ASN A 27 -5.19 10.98 -9.77
N ARG A 28 -6.04 11.05 -8.75
CA ARG A 28 -5.64 11.42 -7.39
C ARG A 28 -6.00 10.31 -6.43
N CYS A 29 -5.14 10.10 -5.44
CA CYS A 29 -5.40 9.16 -4.37
C CYS A 29 -6.48 9.70 -3.42
N ILE A 30 -7.39 8.83 -3.02
CA ILE A 30 -8.46 9.08 -2.06
C ILE A 30 -8.41 7.97 -1.03
N ARG A 31 -8.44 8.34 0.25
CA ARG A 31 -8.52 7.43 1.38
C ARG A 31 -9.84 7.67 2.13
N PRO A 32 -10.88 6.86 1.88
CA PRO A 32 -12.19 7.06 2.48
C PRO A 32 -12.17 6.83 4.01
N LEU A 33 -12.85 7.72 4.74
CA LEU A 33 -13.10 7.65 6.18
C LEU A 33 -14.62 7.73 6.46
N PRO A 34 -15.13 7.02 7.49
CA PRO A 34 -14.41 6.14 8.42
C PRO A 34 -13.91 4.84 7.75
N TYR A 35 -12.88 4.21 8.33
CA TYR A 35 -12.38 2.92 7.84
C TYR A 35 -13.48 1.87 7.80
N LEU A 36 -13.40 0.94 6.84
CA LEU A 36 -14.39 -0.13 6.73
C LEU A 36 -14.06 -1.26 7.71
N GLU A 37 -15.11 -1.92 8.20
CA GLU A 37 -14.94 -3.17 8.91
C GLU A 37 -14.49 -4.29 7.97
N LYS A 38 -13.61 -5.17 8.46
CA LYS A 38 -13.15 -6.35 7.74
C LYS A 38 -14.29 -7.27 7.30
N SER A 39 -15.35 -7.36 8.12
CA SER A 39 -16.62 -8.06 7.81
C SER A 39 -17.29 -7.48 6.55
N THR A 40 -17.34 -6.16 6.45
CA THR A 40 -17.91 -5.42 5.32
C THR A 40 -17.07 -5.63 4.06
N CYS A 41 -15.74 -5.52 4.17
CA CYS A 41 -14.82 -5.81 3.05
C CYS A 41 -15.01 -7.23 2.51
N LYS A 42 -15.11 -8.24 3.41
CA LYS A 42 -15.40 -9.63 3.04
C LYS A 42 -16.75 -9.79 2.35
N LYS A 43 -17.81 -9.21 2.91
CA LYS A 43 -19.18 -9.29 2.35
C LYS A 43 -19.25 -8.70 0.95
N LEU A 44 -18.52 -7.60 0.70
CA LEU A 44 -18.42 -6.95 -0.60
C LEU A 44 -17.40 -7.60 -1.54
N LYS A 45 -16.67 -8.64 -1.08
CA LYS A 45 -15.52 -9.24 -1.80
C LYS A 45 -14.53 -8.19 -2.29
N LEU A 46 -14.29 -7.19 -1.45
CA LEU A 46 -13.52 -6.02 -1.80
C LEU A 46 -12.03 -6.38 -1.86
N LEU A 47 -11.44 -6.33 -3.05
CA LEU A 47 -10.03 -6.59 -3.31
C LEU A 47 -9.42 -5.38 -4.05
N PRO A 48 -8.09 -5.23 -4.11
CA PRO A 48 -7.50 -4.27 -5.05
C PRO A 48 -8.02 -4.52 -6.46
N GLY A 49 -8.35 -3.44 -7.17
CA GLY A 49 -9.09 -3.48 -8.44
C GLY A 49 -10.62 -3.33 -8.28
N ALA A 50 -11.17 -3.36 -7.07
CA ALA A 50 -12.58 -3.06 -6.83
C ALA A 50 -12.92 -1.60 -7.19
N ILE A 51 -14.01 -1.38 -7.93
CA ILE A 51 -14.54 -0.05 -8.23
C ILE A 51 -15.55 0.33 -7.15
N LEU A 52 -15.28 1.43 -6.44
CA LEU A 52 -16.19 2.03 -5.48
C LEU A 52 -16.73 3.36 -6.03
N GLU A 53 -18.05 3.46 -6.10
CA GLU A 53 -18.76 4.69 -6.41
C GLU A 53 -19.26 5.32 -5.11
N GLY A 54 -19.06 6.63 -4.95
CA GLY A 54 -19.58 7.35 -3.79
C GLY A 54 -19.40 8.85 -3.89
N LYS A 55 -19.86 9.55 -2.86
CA LYS A 55 -19.62 10.98 -2.67
C LYS A 55 -18.47 11.17 -1.67
N PHE A 56 -17.28 11.48 -2.17
CA PHE A 56 -16.10 11.77 -1.36
C PHE A 56 -15.99 13.27 -1.09
N ILE A 57 -15.90 13.64 0.19
CA ILE A 57 -15.95 15.01 0.70
C ILE A 57 -14.67 15.26 1.48
N LYS A 58 -13.93 16.30 1.09
CA LYS A 58 -12.72 16.73 1.78
C LYS A 58 -13.08 17.30 3.15
N SER A 59 -12.40 16.87 4.20
CA SER A 59 -12.55 17.46 5.53
C SER A 59 -12.02 18.90 5.54
N GLU A 60 -12.58 19.77 6.38
CA GLU A 60 -12.14 21.16 6.53
C GLU A 60 -10.72 21.27 7.11
N ARG A 61 -10.36 20.32 7.99
CA ARG A 61 -9.02 20.19 8.57
C ARG A 61 -8.39 18.91 8.08
N ILE A 62 -7.23 19.04 7.44
CA ILE A 62 -6.47 17.94 6.89
C ILE A 62 -5.01 18.16 7.26
N ASP A 63 -4.47 17.22 8.02
CA ASP A 63 -3.09 17.25 8.44
C ASP A 63 -2.21 16.55 7.41
N ARG A 64 -1.13 17.22 7.01
CA ARG A 64 -0.07 16.59 6.22
C ARG A 64 0.58 15.46 7.03
N PRO A 65 1.00 14.36 6.38
CA PRO A 65 0.97 14.12 4.93
C PRO A 65 -0.35 13.52 4.42
N HIS A 66 -1.34 13.31 5.28
CA HIS A 66 -2.53 12.51 5.02
C HIS A 66 -3.64 13.26 4.27
N THR A 67 -3.27 13.93 3.18
CA THR A 67 -4.18 14.80 2.44
C THR A 67 -5.22 14.05 1.59
N GLU A 68 -5.05 12.75 1.45
CA GLU A 68 -5.97 11.84 0.77
C GLU A 68 -7.23 11.53 1.61
N ASP A 69 -7.21 11.84 2.92
CA ASP A 69 -8.32 11.57 3.83
C ASP A 69 -9.60 12.30 3.41
N MET A 70 -10.65 11.55 3.11
CA MET A 70 -11.95 12.08 2.72
C MET A 70 -13.09 11.36 3.43
N GLN A 71 -14.08 12.10 3.89
CA GLN A 71 -15.35 11.50 4.29
C GLN A 71 -16.08 10.94 3.06
N TYR A 72 -16.87 9.88 3.22
CA TYR A 72 -17.73 9.39 2.14
C TYR A 72 -19.19 9.27 2.54
N LYS A 73 -20.06 9.29 1.52
CA LYS A 73 -21.48 8.93 1.61
C LYS A 73 -21.85 8.02 0.44
N ASP A 74 -22.86 7.18 0.67
CA ASP A 74 -23.49 6.34 -0.35
C ASP A 74 -22.48 5.47 -1.12
N LEU A 75 -21.62 4.77 -0.39
CA LEU A 75 -20.58 3.93 -0.97
C LEU A 75 -21.19 2.67 -1.60
N VAL A 76 -21.00 2.50 -2.91
CA VAL A 76 -21.53 1.39 -3.70
C VAL A 76 -20.38 0.66 -4.40
N PHE A 77 -20.35 -0.67 -4.28
CA PHE A 77 -19.43 -1.50 -5.05
C PHE A 77 -19.99 -1.75 -6.46
N LYS A 78 -19.24 -1.38 -7.48
CA LYS A 78 -19.65 -1.48 -8.90
C LYS A 78 -19.10 -2.72 -9.61
N GLY A 79 -18.31 -3.53 -8.93
CA GLY A 79 -17.58 -4.66 -9.51
C GLY A 79 -16.08 -4.39 -9.64
N PRO A 80 -15.30 -5.38 -10.10
CA PRO A 80 -13.87 -5.20 -10.38
C PRO A 80 -13.64 -4.45 -11.68
N CYS A 81 -12.54 -3.70 -11.76
CA CYS A 81 -11.97 -3.21 -13.01
C CYS A 81 -11.20 -4.33 -13.75
N SER A 82 -10.85 -4.09 -15.01
CA SER A 82 -9.97 -4.99 -15.78
C SER A 82 -8.51 -4.90 -15.30
N SER A 83 -7.69 -5.90 -15.66
CA SER A 83 -6.26 -5.88 -15.35
C SER A 83 -5.56 -4.67 -16.01
N GLU A 84 -5.96 -4.34 -17.24
CA GLU A 84 -5.45 -3.21 -18.00
C GLU A 84 -5.84 -1.86 -17.37
N GLU A 85 -7.09 -1.74 -16.90
CA GLU A 85 -7.54 -0.55 -16.17
C GLU A 85 -6.75 -0.36 -14.87
N PHE A 86 -6.52 -1.47 -14.13
CA PHE A 86 -5.75 -1.44 -12.89
C PHE A 86 -4.27 -1.09 -13.14
N ALA A 87 -3.64 -1.71 -14.13
CA ALA A 87 -2.27 -1.36 -14.54
C ALA A 87 -2.18 0.11 -14.98
N GLY A 88 -3.19 0.58 -15.72
CA GLY A 88 -3.30 1.94 -16.23
C GLY A 88 -3.29 2.99 -15.12
N ILE A 89 -4.08 2.80 -14.06
CA ILE A 89 -4.11 3.75 -12.94
C ILE A 89 -2.82 3.72 -12.08
N LEU A 90 -2.19 2.56 -11.91
CA LEU A 90 -0.91 2.46 -11.20
C LEU A 90 0.19 3.18 -11.98
N LYS A 91 0.25 2.95 -13.30
CA LYS A 91 1.18 3.64 -14.20
C LYS A 91 0.96 5.15 -14.22
N ALA A 92 -0.29 5.60 -14.29
CA ALA A 92 -0.61 7.03 -14.33
C ALA A 92 -0.29 7.77 -13.02
N SER A 93 -0.19 7.07 -11.90
CA SER A 93 0.10 7.62 -10.56
C SER A 93 1.54 7.37 -10.09
N THR A 94 2.43 6.95 -10.99
CA THR A 94 3.80 6.58 -10.66
C THR A 94 4.67 7.81 -10.40
N TYR A 95 5.47 7.75 -9.34
CA TYR A 95 6.56 8.67 -9.05
C TYR A 95 7.91 8.05 -9.46
N PRO A 96 8.93 8.86 -9.78
CA PRO A 96 10.23 8.34 -10.20
C PRO A 96 10.94 7.52 -9.11
N SER A 97 10.88 7.99 -7.86
CA SER A 97 11.48 7.35 -6.68
C SER A 97 10.62 7.62 -5.42
N ILE A 98 10.85 6.86 -4.36
CA ILE A 98 10.31 7.08 -3.01
C ILE A 98 10.69 8.47 -2.51
N ASN A 99 11.95 8.86 -2.68
CA ASN A 99 12.42 10.16 -2.20
C ASN A 99 11.71 11.31 -2.94
N GLU A 100 11.61 11.26 -4.26
CA GLU A 100 10.89 12.28 -5.04
C GLU A 100 9.38 12.26 -4.77
N GLY A 101 8.78 11.07 -4.65
CA GLY A 101 7.36 10.92 -4.35
C GLY A 101 6.97 11.52 -2.99
N PHE A 102 7.89 11.53 -2.04
CA PHE A 102 7.76 12.22 -0.76
C PHE A 102 8.53 13.54 -0.73
N GLU A 103 8.62 14.25 -1.85
CA GLU A 103 9.10 15.64 -1.97
C GLU A 103 10.53 15.86 -1.45
N ASN A 104 11.40 14.86 -1.60
CA ASN A 104 12.77 14.84 -1.09
C ASN A 104 12.89 14.95 0.43
N LYS A 105 11.81 14.64 1.16
CA LYS A 105 11.75 14.75 2.62
C LYS A 105 12.14 13.48 3.34
N VAL A 106 12.57 12.45 2.62
CA VAL A 106 13.05 11.20 3.20
C VAL A 106 14.54 11.35 3.53
N PRO A 107 14.93 11.41 4.83
CA PRO A 107 16.33 11.54 5.17
C PRO A 107 17.13 10.30 4.73
N VAL A 108 18.40 10.48 4.43
CA VAL A 108 19.27 9.39 3.97
C VAL A 108 19.44 8.33 5.07
N GLY A 109 19.38 7.05 4.68
CA GLY A 109 19.62 5.93 5.61
C GLY A 109 18.49 5.67 6.60
N THR A 110 17.33 6.32 6.45
CA THR A 110 16.16 6.08 7.31
C THR A 110 14.90 5.82 6.48
N LYS A 111 13.88 5.33 7.19
CA LYS A 111 12.51 5.09 6.68
C LYS A 111 11.47 5.90 7.45
N VAL A 112 11.93 6.95 8.13
CA VAL A 112 11.10 7.82 8.97
C VAL A 112 11.27 9.25 8.48
N ILE A 113 10.14 9.90 8.16
CA ILE A 113 10.10 11.31 7.81
C ILE A 113 9.77 12.12 9.09
N PRO A 114 10.59 13.09 9.49
CA PRO A 114 10.34 13.92 10.67
C PRO A 114 9.00 14.68 10.58
N PRO A 115 8.30 14.90 11.72
CA PRO A 115 6.98 15.50 11.72
C PRO A 115 6.96 17.02 11.49
N GLU A 116 8.11 17.70 11.56
CA GLU A 116 8.23 19.15 11.42
C GLU A 116 8.00 19.61 9.98
N ASP A 117 8.36 18.76 9.01
CA ASP A 117 8.19 19.04 7.59
C ASP A 117 7.69 17.80 6.82
N PRO A 118 6.41 17.40 6.97
CA PRO A 118 5.86 16.27 6.25
C PRO A 118 5.68 16.57 4.75
N PRO A 119 5.67 15.56 3.86
CA PRO A 119 5.31 15.75 2.45
C PRO A 119 3.84 16.17 2.29
N SER A 120 3.43 16.59 1.09
CA SER A 120 2.02 16.96 0.85
C SER A 120 1.08 15.75 0.80
N ILE A 121 1.60 14.58 0.44
CA ILE A 121 0.85 13.33 0.28
C ILE A 121 1.49 12.21 1.10
N SER A 122 0.68 11.21 1.44
CA SER A 122 1.08 10.07 2.25
C SER A 122 1.09 8.76 1.50
N ILE A 123 0.62 8.71 0.25
CA ILE A 123 0.63 7.47 -0.55
C ILE A 123 1.11 7.76 -1.97
N ILE A 124 2.10 7.00 -2.42
CA ILE A 124 2.68 7.09 -3.77
C ILE A 124 2.63 5.73 -4.47
N THR A 125 2.64 5.74 -5.81
CA THR A 125 2.92 4.53 -6.60
C THR A 125 4.37 4.59 -7.08
N LEU A 126 5.07 3.46 -7.02
CA LEU A 126 6.40 3.28 -7.57
C LEU A 126 6.40 2.10 -8.53
N LYS A 127 6.94 2.27 -9.74
CA LYS A 127 7.26 1.16 -10.64
C LYS A 127 8.70 0.73 -10.40
N VAL A 128 8.92 -0.56 -10.20
CA VAL A 128 10.25 -1.15 -10.03
C VAL A 128 10.42 -2.38 -10.91
N LYS A 129 11.67 -2.77 -11.15
CA LYS A 129 12.00 -4.06 -11.73
C LYS A 129 11.80 -5.16 -10.67
N PRO A 130 11.41 -6.38 -11.07
CA PRO A 130 11.27 -7.50 -10.14
C PRO A 130 12.47 -7.75 -9.24
N ASN A 131 13.69 -7.61 -9.78
CA ASN A 131 14.94 -7.85 -9.05
C ASN A 131 15.36 -6.72 -8.10
N GLN A 132 14.61 -5.61 -8.05
CA GLN A 132 14.85 -4.51 -7.12
C GLN A 132 14.22 -4.74 -5.75
N ILE A 133 13.34 -5.74 -5.62
CA ILE A 133 12.64 -6.03 -4.37
C ILE A 133 12.89 -7.46 -3.89
N GLU A 134 12.80 -7.63 -2.58
CA GLU A 134 12.88 -8.92 -1.93
C GLU A 134 11.93 -8.93 -0.72
N ILE A 135 11.03 -9.89 -0.69
CA ILE A 135 10.17 -10.17 0.46
C ILE A 135 10.94 -11.08 1.42
N VAL A 136 11.03 -10.66 2.67
CA VAL A 136 11.68 -11.42 3.74
C VAL A 136 10.73 -11.61 4.92
N ARG A 137 10.95 -12.66 5.72
CA ARG A 137 10.22 -12.85 6.98
C ARG A 137 10.76 -11.91 8.05
N SER A 138 9.85 -11.43 8.91
CA SER A 138 10.29 -10.73 10.10
C SER A 138 10.84 -11.73 11.11
N SER A 139 12.13 -11.59 11.45
CA SER A 139 12.79 -12.32 12.55
C SER A 139 12.09 -12.16 13.91
N TYR A 140 11.32 -11.09 14.10
CA TYR A 140 10.60 -10.80 15.36
C TYR A 140 9.17 -11.36 15.38
N ASN A 141 8.54 -11.54 14.21
CA ASN A 141 7.17 -12.03 14.11
C ASN A 141 6.98 -12.82 12.81
N PRO A 142 6.89 -14.16 12.86
CA PRO A 142 6.77 -14.99 11.65
C PRO A 142 5.48 -14.73 10.85
N LYS A 143 4.47 -14.08 11.45
CA LYS A 143 3.23 -13.65 10.78
C LYS A 143 3.38 -12.32 10.03
N SER A 144 4.57 -11.73 10.01
CA SER A 144 4.85 -10.46 9.37
C SER A 144 5.88 -10.63 8.27
N LEU A 145 5.51 -10.23 7.06
CA LEU A 145 6.44 -10.06 5.96
C LEU A 145 7.01 -8.64 5.95
N ARG A 146 8.21 -8.51 5.39
CA ARG A 146 8.91 -7.24 5.18
C ARG A 146 9.40 -7.16 3.75
N LEU A 147 9.57 -5.95 3.25
CA LEU A 147 10.16 -5.70 1.94
C LEU A 147 11.53 -5.04 2.10
N ASN A 148 12.53 -5.59 1.42
CA ASN A 148 13.75 -4.89 1.07
C ASN A 148 13.59 -4.35 -0.35
N ILE A 149 14.01 -3.10 -0.59
CA ILE A 149 13.94 -2.49 -1.92
C ILE A 149 15.19 -1.66 -2.20
N GLN A 150 15.71 -1.77 -3.42
CA GLN A 150 16.58 -0.78 -4.03
C GLN A 150 15.74 0.05 -5.01
N ASP A 151 15.49 1.29 -4.64
CA ASP A 151 14.66 2.22 -5.42
C ASP A 151 15.38 2.72 -6.68
N ASN A 152 14.66 3.43 -7.55
CA ASN A 152 15.14 3.88 -8.86
C ASN A 152 16.20 4.98 -8.78
N ASP A 153 16.31 5.69 -7.65
CA ASP A 153 17.40 6.63 -7.36
C ASP A 153 18.62 5.92 -6.71
N GLY A 154 18.59 4.60 -6.60
CA GLY A 154 19.64 3.76 -6.02
C GLY A 154 19.61 3.64 -4.51
N ARG A 155 18.72 4.37 -3.79
CA ARG A 155 18.59 4.26 -2.34
C ARG A 155 18.06 2.90 -1.94
N LYS A 156 18.57 2.39 -0.81
CA LYS A 156 18.12 1.13 -0.23
C LYS A 156 17.22 1.40 0.97
N TYR A 157 16.04 0.78 0.95
CA TYR A 157 15.13 0.75 2.08
C TYR A 157 14.94 -0.69 2.51
N SER A 158 15.51 -1.03 3.67
CA SER A 158 15.47 -2.38 4.19
C SER A 158 14.37 -2.54 5.22
N TYR A 159 13.78 -3.73 5.23
CA TYR A 159 12.87 -4.19 6.27
C TYR A 159 11.65 -3.25 6.44
N LEU A 160 11.08 -2.79 5.33
CA LEU A 160 9.84 -2.02 5.31
C LEU A 160 8.67 -2.93 5.72
N SER A 161 7.73 -2.43 6.51
CA SER A 161 6.51 -3.16 6.87
C SER A 161 5.67 -3.41 5.62
N ILE A 162 5.23 -4.64 5.38
CA ILE A 162 4.14 -4.91 4.44
C ILE A 162 2.83 -4.92 5.24
N THR A 163 1.97 -3.95 4.96
CA THR A 163 0.69 -3.73 5.66
C THR A 163 -0.52 -4.06 4.79
N ASP A 164 -0.30 -4.51 3.56
CA ASP A 164 -1.30 -5.13 2.70
C ASP A 164 -1.97 -6.32 3.42
N LEU A 165 -3.32 -6.31 3.45
CA LEU A 165 -4.14 -7.29 4.13
C LEU A 165 -4.01 -8.69 3.52
N GLY A 166 -3.89 -8.79 2.20
CA GLY A 166 -3.74 -10.05 1.49
C GLY A 166 -2.42 -10.72 1.80
N PHE A 167 -1.32 -9.96 1.76
CA PHE A 167 0.01 -10.45 2.15
C PHE A 167 0.05 -10.86 3.63
N HIS A 168 -0.65 -10.14 4.50
CA HIS A 168 -0.78 -10.52 5.89
C HIS A 168 -1.53 -11.86 6.06
N ASN A 169 -2.68 -12.02 5.41
CA ASN A 169 -3.45 -13.27 5.46
C ASN A 169 -2.61 -14.46 4.95
N LEU A 170 -1.89 -14.28 3.84
CA LEU A 170 -0.96 -15.27 3.32
C LEU A 170 0.11 -15.62 4.37
N ALA A 171 0.78 -14.62 4.94
CA ALA A 171 1.83 -14.82 5.94
C ALA A 171 1.34 -15.60 7.16
N VAL A 172 0.13 -15.32 7.63
CA VAL A 172 -0.51 -16.07 8.72
C VAL A 172 -0.77 -17.53 8.30
N SER A 173 -1.33 -17.75 7.11
CA SER A 173 -1.66 -19.10 6.62
C SER A 173 -0.41 -19.97 6.37
N LYS A 174 0.69 -19.35 5.94
CA LYS A 174 1.96 -20.02 5.60
C LYS A 174 3.02 -19.87 6.70
N GLN A 175 2.66 -19.47 7.93
CA GLN A 175 3.62 -19.13 8.98
C GLN A 175 4.64 -20.26 9.30
N GLN A 176 4.27 -21.53 9.09
CA GLN A 176 5.13 -22.69 9.31
C GLN A 176 5.94 -23.12 8.08
N ASP A 177 5.65 -22.56 6.91
CA ASP A 177 6.29 -22.91 5.65
C ASP A 177 7.63 -22.15 5.49
N PRO A 178 8.79 -22.84 5.53
CA PRO A 178 10.08 -22.18 5.38
C PRO A 178 10.34 -21.63 3.97
N ASN A 179 9.61 -22.10 2.95
CA ASN A 179 9.81 -21.73 1.54
C ASN A 179 8.90 -20.59 1.09
N CYS A 180 7.90 -20.22 1.88
CA CYS A 180 6.92 -19.18 1.56
C CYS A 180 7.52 -17.90 0.95
N THR A 181 8.63 -17.37 1.48
CA THR A 181 9.28 -16.18 0.90
C THR A 181 10.06 -16.46 -0.38
N ASN A 182 10.65 -17.65 -0.50
CA ASN A 182 11.35 -18.06 -1.73
C ASN A 182 10.37 -18.21 -2.88
N GLU A 183 9.20 -18.81 -2.63
CA GLU A 183 8.12 -18.94 -3.61
C GLU A 183 7.58 -17.57 -4.04
N LEU A 184 7.32 -16.67 -3.09
CA LEU A 184 6.88 -15.31 -3.38
C LEU A 184 7.91 -14.53 -4.22
N ASN A 185 9.18 -14.58 -3.84
CA ASN A 185 10.26 -13.90 -4.56
C ASN A 185 10.45 -14.52 -5.95
N GLY A 186 10.43 -15.85 -6.06
CA GLY A 186 10.52 -16.56 -7.34
C GLY A 186 9.35 -16.18 -8.27
N TYR A 187 8.14 -16.10 -7.73
CA TYR A 187 6.98 -15.62 -8.48
C TYR A 187 7.20 -14.19 -8.96
N ILE A 188 7.52 -13.25 -8.06
CA ILE A 188 7.73 -11.83 -8.41
C ILE A 188 8.80 -11.69 -9.50
N LEU A 189 9.92 -12.41 -9.36
CA LEU A 189 11.02 -12.40 -10.34
C LEU A 189 10.60 -12.87 -11.74
N SER A 190 9.56 -13.70 -11.84
CA SER A 190 9.02 -14.17 -13.13
C SER A 190 8.13 -13.15 -13.84
N GLN A 191 7.77 -12.04 -13.17
CA GLN A 191 6.82 -11.06 -13.68
C GLN A 191 7.51 -9.99 -14.53
N GLN A 192 6.77 -9.35 -15.43
CA GLN A 192 7.30 -8.31 -16.32
C GLN A 192 7.32 -6.95 -15.65
N GLU A 193 6.24 -6.61 -14.93
CA GLU A 193 6.10 -5.33 -14.25
C GLU A 193 5.76 -5.53 -12.78
N VAL A 194 6.34 -4.68 -11.93
CA VAL A 194 6.01 -4.60 -10.51
C VAL A 194 5.69 -3.15 -10.14
N TYR A 195 4.54 -2.96 -9.51
CA TYR A 195 4.14 -1.69 -8.92
C TYR A 195 3.98 -1.84 -7.41
N LEU A 196 4.49 -0.87 -6.67
CA LEU A 196 4.36 -0.77 -5.23
C LEU A 196 3.48 0.42 -4.89
N ARG A 197 2.53 0.20 -3.97
CA ARG A 197 1.84 1.28 -3.26
C ARG A 197 2.57 1.49 -1.95
N ILE A 198 3.19 2.66 -1.80
CA ILE A 198 4.04 2.99 -0.67
C ILE A 198 3.36 4.08 0.14
N GLY A 199 3.11 3.78 1.40
CA GLY A 199 2.41 4.65 2.33
C GLY A 199 3.31 5.22 3.41
N LEU A 200 2.89 6.34 3.98
CA LEU A 200 3.33 6.83 5.27
C LEU A 200 2.30 6.43 6.33
N GLY A 201 2.74 5.84 7.43
CA GLY A 201 1.91 5.62 8.61
C GLY A 201 1.51 6.95 9.25
N ARG A 202 0.57 6.92 10.21
CA ARG A 202 0.31 8.06 11.10
C ARG A 202 1.56 8.36 11.93
N ARG A 203 1.68 9.59 12.46
CA ARG A 203 2.79 9.97 13.34
C ARG A 203 2.91 8.98 14.49
N TYR A 204 4.09 8.43 14.67
CA TYR A 204 4.36 7.44 15.69
C TYR A 204 5.78 7.59 16.22
N LYS A 205 5.88 7.68 17.55
CA LYS A 205 7.14 7.64 18.27
C LYS A 205 7.48 6.18 18.61
N SER A 206 8.56 5.67 18.04
CA SER A 206 9.05 4.32 18.28
C SER A 206 9.80 4.20 19.61
N PRO A 207 10.01 2.96 20.12
CA PRO A 207 10.76 2.72 21.36
C PRO A 207 12.21 3.21 21.33
N ASP A 208 12.83 3.32 20.13
CA ASP A 208 14.17 3.88 19.93
C ASP A 208 14.19 5.42 19.82
N ASN A 209 13.11 6.08 20.26
CA ASN A 209 12.93 7.53 20.30
C ASN A 209 12.82 8.26 18.95
N ARG A 210 12.81 7.55 17.81
CA ARG A 210 12.46 8.19 16.54
C ARG A 210 10.97 8.55 16.52
N ASP A 211 10.65 9.74 16.07
CA ASP A 211 9.28 10.23 15.92
C ASP A 211 9.08 10.73 14.49
N GLY A 212 7.91 10.47 13.94
CA GLY A 212 7.57 10.88 12.59
C GLY A 212 6.67 9.90 11.86
N PHE A 213 6.69 10.00 10.54
CA PHE A 213 5.86 9.20 9.63
C PHE A 213 6.69 8.07 9.03
N TRP A 214 6.25 6.83 9.24
CA TRP A 214 7.00 5.63 8.86
C TRP A 214 6.63 5.15 7.47
N ILE A 215 7.62 4.90 6.62
CA ILE A 215 7.44 4.32 5.29
C ILE A 215 7.02 2.84 5.42
N GLN A 216 5.99 2.46 4.68
CA GLN A 216 5.40 1.11 4.65
C GLN A 216 4.92 0.77 3.24
N ILE A 217 4.80 -0.53 2.97
CA ILE A 217 4.30 -1.08 1.71
C ILE A 217 2.83 -1.45 1.91
N ASN A 218 1.95 -0.66 1.30
CA ASN A 218 0.50 -0.84 1.38
C ASN A 218 -0.02 -1.84 0.33
N GLY A 219 0.74 -2.07 -0.75
CA GLY A 219 0.38 -3.00 -1.81
C GLY A 219 1.56 -3.34 -2.73
N ILE A 220 1.57 -4.58 -3.22
CA ILE A 220 2.52 -5.09 -4.23
C ILE A 220 1.68 -5.69 -5.35
N TYR A 221 1.92 -5.25 -6.58
CA TYR A 221 1.15 -5.62 -7.76
C TYR A 221 2.09 -6.04 -8.88
N THR A 222 1.75 -7.14 -9.53
CA THR A 222 2.54 -7.75 -10.59
C THR A 222 1.72 -7.89 -11.86
N PHE A 223 2.39 -7.83 -13.01
CA PHE A 223 1.79 -8.01 -14.33
C PHE A 223 2.71 -8.85 -15.23
N PRO A 224 2.14 -9.67 -16.14
CA PRO A 224 0.71 -9.77 -16.47
C PRO A 224 -0.14 -10.54 -15.46
N GLU A 225 0.49 -11.34 -14.59
CA GLU A 225 -0.21 -12.20 -13.64
C GLU A 225 -0.14 -11.63 -12.21
N PHE A 226 -1.13 -11.91 -11.38
CA PHE A 226 -1.14 -11.54 -9.97
C PHE A 226 -1.10 -12.77 -9.04
N ILE A 227 -0.58 -12.59 -7.83
CA ILE A 227 -0.50 -13.65 -6.81
C ILE A 227 -1.91 -13.95 -6.30
N THR A 228 -2.53 -15.02 -6.80
CA THR A 228 -3.92 -15.40 -6.48
C THR A 228 -4.14 -15.65 -4.99
N GLU A 229 -3.19 -16.29 -4.31
CA GLU A 229 -3.24 -16.56 -2.86
C GLU A 229 -3.25 -15.28 -2.01
N VAL A 230 -2.71 -14.17 -2.52
CA VAL A 230 -2.74 -12.86 -1.87
C VAL A 230 -4.05 -12.11 -2.16
N ARG A 231 -4.68 -12.39 -3.30
CA ARG A 231 -5.87 -11.67 -3.79
C ARG A 231 -7.13 -12.52 -3.63
N THR A 232 -7.32 -13.07 -2.44
CA THR A 232 -8.50 -13.85 -2.03
C THR A 232 -8.87 -13.58 -0.56
N TYR A 233 -10.07 -14.01 -0.16
CA TYR A 233 -10.58 -13.96 1.21
C TYR A 233 -10.65 -15.32 1.89
#